data_AF-A0A426WZD5-F1
#
_entry.id   AF-A0A426WZD5-F1
#
_cell.length_a   1.000
_cell.length_b   1.000
_cell.length_c   1.000
_cell.angle_alpha   90.00
_cell.angle_beta   90.00
_cell.angle_gamma   90.00
#
_symmetry.space_group_name_H-M   'P 1'
#
loop_
_entity.id
_entity.type
_entity.pdbx_description
1 polymer ?
#
loop_
_entity_poly.entity_id
_entity_poly.type
_entity_poly.pdbx_seq_one_letter_code
_entity_poly.pdbx_strand_id
1 'polypeptide(L)'
;MFYLLLDRDRHSHLTSELGSSIIQLWLHSALKLIASVETGPLAKDLKSEINKLVLGTLALPLNFPGTNYRRGMQARRSVVSMLEKLMEERRASPSSRFDMLDSLLRPDDPAKPKLSDEQIIDLILTLIYSGFETVSTTTMMSVKYLHDDPKVLEELRVP
;
A
#
# COMPACT_ATOMS: atom_id res chain seq x y z
N MET A 1 1.35 14.26 4.45
CA MET A 1 1.55 15.73 4.46
C MET A 1 0.41 16.51 3.78
N PHE A 2 -0.25 15.96 2.75
CA PHE A 2 -1.40 16.61 2.09
C PHE A 2 -2.70 16.64 2.93
N TYR A 3 -2.93 15.64 3.79
CA TYR A 3 -4.13 15.59 4.66
C TYR A 3 -4.25 16.79 5.61
N LEU A 4 -3.13 17.30 6.12
CA LEU A 4 -3.12 18.41 7.08
C LEU A 4 -3.40 19.78 6.44
N LEU A 5 -3.30 19.90 5.11
CA LEU A 5 -3.56 21.16 4.40
C LEU A 5 -5.02 21.34 3.99
N LEU A 6 -5.82 20.26 4.05
CA LEU A 6 -7.23 20.26 3.61
C LEU A 6 -8.24 20.32 4.76
N ASP A 7 -7.77 20.24 6.02
CA ASP A 7 -8.59 20.19 7.24
C ASP A 7 -9.04 21.58 7.74
N ARG A 8 -9.48 22.46 6.83
CA ARG A 8 -9.98 23.81 7.19
C ARG A 8 -11.50 23.97 7.10
N ASP A 9 -12.24 22.89 6.85
CA ASP A 9 -13.68 22.97 6.60
C ASP A 9 -14.53 22.14 7.57
N ARG A 10 -15.75 22.61 7.84
CA ARG A 10 -16.70 22.12 8.86
C ARG A 10 -17.23 20.67 8.65
N HIS A 11 -16.67 19.92 7.69
CA HIS A 11 -16.98 18.52 7.36
C HIS A 11 -15.85 17.55 7.77
N SER A 12 -15.04 17.90 8.77
CA SER A 12 -13.80 17.20 9.19
C SER A 12 -13.98 15.73 9.56
N HIS A 13 -15.10 15.34 10.18
CA HIS A 13 -15.33 13.94 10.57
C HIS A 13 -15.53 13.01 9.36
N LEU A 14 -16.41 13.38 8.43
CA LEU A 14 -16.71 12.59 7.23
C LEU A 14 -15.48 12.43 6.32
N THR A 15 -14.70 13.49 6.17
CA THR A 15 -13.48 13.47 5.35
C THR A 15 -12.38 12.61 5.99
N SER A 16 -12.28 12.59 7.31
CA SER A 16 -11.34 11.71 8.03
C SER A 16 -11.71 10.23 7.93
N GLU A 17 -13.00 9.90 8.06
CA GLU A 17 -13.50 8.52 7.97
C GLU A 17 -13.41 7.97 6.54
N LEU A 18 -13.77 8.80 5.56
CA LEU A 18 -13.58 8.51 4.14
C LEU A 18 -12.11 8.26 3.84
N GLY A 19 -11.21 9.10 4.35
CA GLY A 19 -9.77 8.93 4.17
C GLY A 19 -9.24 7.60 4.68
N SER A 20 -9.62 7.20 5.89
CA SER A 20 -9.26 5.90 6.47
C SER A 20 -9.76 4.74 5.61
N SER A 21 -11.01 4.81 5.14
CA SER A 21 -11.61 3.78 4.31
C SER A 21 -10.92 3.64 2.94
N ILE A 22 -10.58 4.76 2.31
CA ILE A 22 -9.86 4.78 1.03
C ILE A 22 -8.44 4.22 1.17
N ILE A 23 -7.73 4.55 2.25
CA ILE A 23 -6.39 3.99 2.51
C ILE A 23 -6.46 2.46 2.66
N GLN A 24 -7.43 1.94 3.40
CA GLN A 24 -7.61 0.49 3.56
C GLN A 24 -7.96 -0.21 2.25
N LEU A 25 -8.84 0.41 1.45
CA LEU A 25 -9.20 -0.09 0.13
C LEU A 25 -7.99 -0.11 -0.81
N TRP A 26 -7.23 0.98 -0.86
CA TRP A 26 -6.01 1.07 -1.66
C TRP A 26 -4.99 -0.01 -1.26
N LEU A 27 -4.73 -0.17 0.04
CA LEU A 27 -3.75 -1.14 0.52
C LEU A 27 -4.17 -2.58 0.23
N HIS A 28 -5.47 -2.89 0.34
CA HIS A 28 -6.01 -4.19 -0.06
C HIS A 28 -5.81 -4.45 -1.56
N SER A 29 -6.16 -3.48 -2.42
CA SER A 29 -5.97 -3.57 -3.86
C SER A 29 -4.49 -3.71 -4.25
N ALA A 30 -3.59 -2.97 -3.59
CA ALA A 30 -2.16 -3.07 -3.81
C ALA A 30 -1.62 -4.48 -3.49
N LEU A 31 -1.97 -5.04 -2.33
CA LEU A 31 -1.54 -6.39 -1.94
C LEU A 31 -2.08 -7.48 -2.86
N LYS A 32 -3.32 -7.30 -3.34
CA LYS A 32 -3.92 -8.18 -4.36
C LYS A 32 -3.14 -8.15 -5.67
N LEU A 33 -2.88 -6.95 -6.22
CA LEU A 33 -2.20 -6.80 -7.51
C LEU A 33 -0.72 -7.19 -7.45
N ILE A 34 -0.04 -6.88 -6.35
CA ILE A 34 1.39 -7.15 -6.20
C ILE A 34 1.64 -8.62 -5.92
N ALA A 35 0.88 -9.22 -5.01
CA ALA A 35 1.22 -10.54 -4.45
C ALA A 35 0.02 -11.47 -4.26
N SER A 36 -1.12 -11.20 -4.89
CA SER A 36 -2.35 -11.99 -4.71
C SER A 36 -2.70 -12.25 -3.22
N VAL A 37 -2.35 -11.30 -2.34
CA VAL A 37 -2.62 -11.37 -0.90
C VAL A 37 -3.89 -10.60 -0.61
N GLU A 38 -5.02 -11.31 -0.56
CA GLU A 38 -6.34 -10.69 -0.42
C GLU A 38 -6.88 -10.80 1.02
N THR A 39 -6.92 -12.02 1.54
CA THR A 39 -7.56 -12.38 2.81
C THR A 39 -6.66 -13.28 3.66
N GLY A 40 -7.08 -13.53 4.91
CA GLY A 40 -6.37 -14.41 5.84
C GLY A 40 -5.34 -13.70 6.72
N PRO A 41 -4.63 -14.47 7.57
CA PRO A 41 -3.71 -13.92 8.59
C PRO A 41 -2.57 -13.10 7.97
N LEU A 42 -1.94 -13.62 6.91
CA LEU A 42 -0.86 -12.94 6.20
C LEU A 42 -1.29 -11.55 5.71
N ALA A 43 -2.46 -11.44 5.09
CA ALA A 43 -2.98 -10.17 4.60
C ALA A 43 -3.22 -9.16 5.73
N LYS A 44 -3.76 -9.63 6.87
CA LYS A 44 -4.00 -8.80 8.05
C LYS A 44 -2.69 -8.29 8.66
N ASP A 45 -1.70 -9.17 8.79
CA ASP A 45 -0.42 -8.84 9.40
C ASP A 45 0.40 -7.90 8.50
N LEU A 46 0.46 -8.17 7.19
CA LEU A 46 1.06 -7.25 6.21
C LEU A 46 0.42 -5.87 6.26
N LYS A 47 -0.92 -5.78 6.25
CA LYS A 47 -1.62 -4.49 6.34
C LYS A 47 -1.25 -3.72 7.62
N SER A 48 -1.24 -4.42 8.76
CA SER A 48 -0.89 -3.85 10.06
C SER A 48 0.55 -3.32 10.08
N GLU A 49 1.52 -4.12 9.63
CA GLU A 49 2.92 -3.72 9.61
C GLU A 49 3.20 -2.64 8.57
N ILE A 50 2.60 -2.69 7.38
CA ILE A 50 2.72 -1.63 6.38
C ILE A 50 2.20 -0.29 6.93
N ASN A 51 1.08 -0.29 7.65
CA ASN A 51 0.58 0.95 8.27
C ASN A 51 1.57 1.53 9.29
N LYS A 52 2.14 0.69 10.16
CA LYS A 52 3.18 1.12 11.12
C LYS A 52 4.43 1.64 10.40
N LEU A 53 4.81 0.97 9.33
CA LEU A 53 5.95 1.31 8.48
C LEU A 53 5.76 2.70 7.85
N VAL A 54 4.61 2.95 7.22
CA VAL A 54 4.27 4.25 6.62
C VAL A 54 4.24 5.36 7.67
N LEU A 55 3.57 5.13 8.80
CA LEU A 55 3.53 6.11 9.89
C LEU A 55 4.92 6.43 10.46
N GLY A 56 5.83 5.45 10.48
CA GLY A 56 7.21 5.67 10.91
C GLY A 56 8.05 6.44 9.90
N THR A 57 7.82 6.23 8.60
CA THR A 57 8.50 6.97 7.52
C THR A 57 8.13 8.45 7.50
N LEU A 58 6.89 8.78 7.90
CA LEU A 58 6.42 10.16 8.01
C LEU A 58 6.74 10.82 9.36
N ALA A 59 7.37 10.09 10.30
CA ALA A 59 7.68 10.60 11.63
C ALA A 59 9.05 11.30 11.69
N LEU A 60 9.26 12.11 12.73
CA LEU A 60 10.60 12.63 13.04
C LEU A 60 11.58 11.46 13.26
N PRO A 61 12.80 11.53 12.70
CA PRO A 61 13.77 10.42 12.70
C PRO A 61 14.46 10.25 14.07
N LEU A 62 13.67 10.01 15.11
CA LEU A 62 14.09 9.87 16.50
C LEU A 62 13.88 8.44 16.96
N ASN A 63 14.96 7.69 17.17
CA ASN A 63 14.89 6.26 17.52
C ASN A 63 14.74 5.99 19.02
N PHE A 64 13.76 6.63 19.66
CA PHE A 64 13.45 6.41 21.08
C PHE A 64 12.27 5.44 21.27
N PRO A 65 12.21 4.71 22.40
CA PRO A 65 11.03 3.92 22.78
C PRO A 65 9.75 4.75 22.70
N GLY A 66 8.67 4.17 22.14
CA GLY A 66 7.37 4.84 22.03
C GLY A 66 7.19 5.75 20.81
N THR A 67 8.24 6.06 20.05
CA THR A 67 8.13 6.87 18.82
C THR A 67 7.56 6.09 17.64
N ASN A 68 6.86 6.80 16.73
CA ASN A 68 6.42 6.22 15.45
C ASN A 68 7.61 5.77 14.59
N TYR A 69 8.73 6.51 14.61
CA TYR A 69 9.93 6.15 13.87
C TYR A 69 10.48 4.79 14.30
N ARG A 70 10.64 4.55 15.62
CA ARG A 70 11.10 3.25 16.12
C ARG A 70 10.13 2.12 15.78
N ARG A 71 8.81 2.36 15.86
CA ARG A 71 7.78 1.40 15.44
C ARG A 71 7.88 1.09 13.94
N GLY A 72 8.06 2.08 13.09
CA GLY A 72 8.22 1.89 11.65
C GLY A 72 9.49 1.11 11.29
N MET A 73 10.60 1.35 11.99
CA MET A 73 11.83 0.56 11.83
C MET A 73 11.66 -0.92 12.21
N GLN A 74 10.87 -1.21 13.25
CA GLN A 74 10.50 -2.58 13.60
C GLN A 74 9.59 -3.19 12.56
N ALA A 75 8.59 -2.44 12.10
CA ALA A 75 7.67 -2.87 11.07
C ALA A 75 8.35 -3.15 9.74
N ARG A 76 9.36 -2.36 9.33
CA ARG A 76 10.17 -2.63 8.14
C ARG A 76 10.78 -4.03 8.21
N ARG A 77 11.40 -4.40 9.34
CA ARG A 77 11.98 -5.74 9.53
C ARG A 77 10.93 -6.83 9.43
N SER A 78 9.74 -6.60 10.00
CA SER A 78 8.66 -7.58 9.93
C SER A 78 8.11 -7.74 8.50
N VAL A 79 7.91 -6.64 7.77
CA VAL A 79 7.42 -6.68 6.37
C VAL A 79 8.44 -7.39 5.48
N VAL A 80 9.73 -7.06 5.60
CA VAL A 80 10.80 -7.72 4.83
C VAL A 80 10.76 -9.22 5.10
N SER A 81 10.74 -9.66 6.37
CA SER A 81 10.70 -11.08 6.71
C SER A 81 9.44 -11.80 6.19
N MET A 82 8.28 -11.13 6.19
CA MET A 82 7.05 -11.69 5.62
C MET A 82 7.14 -11.85 4.09
N LEU A 83 7.73 -10.88 3.39
CA LEU A 83 7.91 -10.93 1.95
C LEU A 83 8.96 -11.98 1.53
N GLU A 84 10.06 -12.11 2.27
CA GLU A 84 11.06 -13.16 2.07
C GLU A 84 10.42 -14.55 2.15
N LYS A 85 9.63 -14.81 3.21
CA LYS A 85 8.90 -16.08 3.37
C LYS A 85 7.92 -16.32 2.24
N LEU A 86 7.15 -15.30 1.84
CA LEU A 86 6.22 -15.40 0.73
C LEU A 86 6.93 -15.73 -0.59
N MET A 87 8.11 -15.16 -0.82
CA MET A 87 8.94 -15.45 -1.99
C MET A 87 9.49 -16.87 -1.96
N GLU A 88 9.95 -17.34 -0.80
CA GLU A 88 10.42 -18.72 -0.60
C GLU A 88 9.29 -19.74 -0.87
N GLU A 89 8.11 -19.52 -0.28
CA GLU A 89 6.92 -20.36 -0.49
C GLU A 89 6.55 -20.46 -1.98
N ARG A 90 6.57 -19.33 -2.69
CA ARG A 90 6.26 -19.29 -4.13
C ARG A 90 7.27 -20.02 -4.99
N ARG A 91 8.55 -20.00 -4.61
CA ARG A 91 9.61 -20.76 -5.31
C ARG A 91 9.50 -22.25 -5.03
N ALA A 92 9.15 -22.63 -3.80
CA ALA A 92 8.99 -24.03 -3.40
C ALA A 92 7.72 -24.67 -3.98
N SER A 93 6.66 -23.87 -4.17
CA SER A 93 5.41 -24.32 -4.79
C SER A 93 5.00 -23.38 -5.93
N PRO A 94 5.61 -23.55 -7.13
CA PRO A 94 5.27 -22.75 -8.29
C PRO A 94 3.79 -22.93 -8.64
N SER A 95 3.03 -21.84 -8.54
CA SER A 95 1.62 -21.77 -8.93
C SER A 95 1.48 -20.68 -9.97
N SER A 96 0.71 -20.90 -11.03
CA SER A 96 0.44 -19.88 -12.06
C SER A 96 -0.42 -18.75 -11.48
N ARG A 97 0.21 -17.77 -10.84
CA ARG A 97 -0.44 -16.54 -10.40
C ARG A 97 -0.20 -15.45 -11.43
N PHE A 98 -1.22 -14.65 -11.69
CA PHE A 98 -1.11 -13.49 -12.58
C PHE A 98 -0.93 -12.22 -11.75
N ASP A 99 0.17 -12.15 -10.99
CA ASP A 99 0.53 -10.98 -10.18
C ASP A 99 1.97 -10.52 -10.45
N MET A 100 2.29 -9.33 -9.91
CA MET A 100 3.60 -8.71 -10.12
C MET A 100 4.72 -9.57 -9.53
N LEU A 101 4.54 -10.11 -8.33
CA LEU A 101 5.55 -10.89 -7.64
C LEU A 101 5.86 -12.19 -8.40
N ASP A 102 4.85 -12.86 -8.97
CA ASP A 102 5.07 -14.00 -9.86
C ASP A 102 5.92 -13.60 -11.08
N SER A 103 5.57 -12.47 -11.71
CA SER A 103 6.31 -11.94 -12.85
C SER A 103 7.77 -11.62 -12.54
N LEU A 104 8.06 -11.15 -11.32
CA LEU A 104 9.42 -10.85 -10.85
C LEU A 104 10.22 -12.09 -10.45
N LEU A 105 9.53 -13.16 -10.03
CA LEU A 105 10.16 -14.43 -9.60
C LEU A 105 10.38 -15.42 -10.75
N ARG A 106 9.77 -15.18 -11.92
CA ARG A 106 9.88 -16.08 -13.08
C ARG A 106 11.34 -16.31 -13.49
N PRO A 107 11.70 -17.55 -13.87
CA PRO A 107 13.02 -17.85 -14.42
C PRO A 107 13.32 -17.03 -15.68
N ASP A 108 14.60 -16.71 -15.87
CA ASP A 108 15.04 -15.65 -16.77
C ASP A 108 14.68 -15.84 -18.25
N ASP A 109 14.36 -14.71 -18.88
CA ASP A 109 14.74 -14.38 -20.25
C ASP A 109 16.24 -14.01 -20.24
N PRO A 110 17.12 -14.72 -20.97
CA PRO A 110 18.58 -14.52 -20.91
C PRO A 110 19.04 -13.10 -21.27
N ALA A 111 18.17 -12.25 -21.83
CA ALA A 111 18.48 -10.87 -22.18
C ALA A 111 18.23 -9.85 -21.05
N LYS A 112 17.67 -10.24 -19.89
CA LYS A 112 17.29 -9.29 -18.83
C LYS A 112 18.10 -9.48 -17.54
N PRO A 113 18.62 -8.39 -16.93
CA PRO A 113 19.26 -8.47 -15.63
C PRO A 113 18.24 -8.86 -14.56
N LYS A 114 18.56 -9.89 -13.78
CA LYS A 114 17.72 -10.41 -12.70
C LYS A 114 17.77 -9.51 -11.47
N LEU A 115 16.61 -9.23 -10.89
CA LEU A 115 16.54 -8.57 -9.59
C LEU A 115 16.89 -9.56 -8.47
N SER A 116 17.73 -9.11 -7.53
CA SER A 116 17.95 -9.80 -6.26
C SER A 116 16.69 -9.74 -5.38
N ASP A 117 16.62 -10.61 -4.38
CA ASP A 117 15.48 -10.65 -3.45
C ASP A 117 15.27 -9.31 -2.74
N GLU A 118 16.38 -8.68 -2.32
CA GLU A 118 16.37 -7.34 -1.73
C GLU A 118 15.77 -6.30 -2.69
N GLN A 119 16.17 -6.32 -3.96
CA GLN A 119 15.63 -5.39 -4.97
C GLN A 119 14.15 -5.63 -5.25
N ILE A 120 13.68 -6.88 -5.25
CA ILE A 120 12.25 -7.20 -5.40
C ILE A 120 11.46 -6.65 -4.21
N ILE A 121 11.95 -6.87 -2.99
CA ILE A 121 11.31 -6.39 -1.77
C ILE A 121 11.27 -4.85 -1.73
N ASP A 122 12.39 -4.20 -2.05
CA ASP A 122 12.45 -2.74 -2.09
C ASP A 122 11.55 -2.16 -3.19
N LEU A 123 11.43 -2.82 -4.34
CA LEU A 123 10.48 -2.42 -5.38
C LEU A 123 9.03 -2.52 -4.88
N ILE A 124 8.65 -3.61 -4.22
CA ILE A 124 7.31 -3.80 -3.64
C ILE A 124 7.02 -2.69 -2.61
N LEU A 125 7.95 -2.45 -1.68
CA LEU A 125 7.80 -1.41 -0.67
C LEU A 125 7.68 -0.03 -1.31
N THR A 126 8.51 0.27 -2.32
CA THR A 126 8.48 1.55 -3.05
C THR A 126 7.12 1.80 -3.71
N LEU A 127 6.55 0.78 -4.36
CA LEU A 127 5.23 0.89 -4.99
C LEU A 127 4.12 1.10 -3.96
N ILE A 128 4.19 0.40 -2.82
CA ILE A 128 3.27 0.60 -1.70
C ILE A 128 3.38 2.05 -1.20
N TYR A 129 4.58 2.54 -0.90
CA TYR A 129 4.74 3.92 -0.43
C TYR A 129 4.22 4.96 -1.43
N SER A 130 4.56 4.78 -2.70
CA SER A 130 4.15 5.69 -3.77
C SER A 130 2.61 5.78 -3.86
N GLY A 131 1.93 4.64 -3.86
CA GLY A 131 0.47 4.60 -3.96
C GLY A 131 -0.25 5.03 -2.69
N PHE A 132 0.36 4.85 -1.51
CA PHE A 132 -0.31 5.07 -0.23
C PHE A 132 -0.84 6.50 -0.10
N GLU A 133 -0.01 7.52 -0.33
CA GLU A 133 -0.48 8.91 -0.29
C GLU A 133 -1.14 9.33 -1.62
N THR A 134 -0.53 9.01 -2.76
CA THR A 134 -0.97 9.58 -4.05
C THR A 134 -2.34 9.05 -4.47
N VAL A 135 -2.47 7.73 -4.65
CA VAL A 135 -3.71 7.11 -5.12
C VAL A 135 -4.82 7.31 -4.09
N SER A 136 -4.53 7.12 -2.80
CA SER A 136 -5.55 7.34 -1.76
C SER A 136 -6.07 8.78 -1.74
N THR A 137 -5.18 9.78 -1.85
CA THR A 137 -5.59 11.19 -1.88
C THR A 137 -6.38 11.51 -3.13
N THR A 138 -5.91 11.06 -4.30
CA THR A 138 -6.63 11.28 -5.57
C THR A 138 -8.01 10.62 -5.52
N THR A 139 -8.13 9.36 -5.10
CA THR A 139 -9.43 8.68 -4.99
C THR A 139 -10.36 9.39 -4.00
N MET A 140 -9.86 9.79 -2.82
CA MET A 140 -10.65 10.54 -1.86
C MET A 140 -11.17 11.86 -2.45
N MET A 141 -10.29 12.61 -3.13
CA MET A 141 -10.65 13.89 -3.74
C MET A 141 -11.63 13.71 -4.91
N SER A 142 -11.46 12.66 -5.73
CA SER A 142 -12.43 12.29 -6.76
C SER A 142 -13.81 12.01 -6.15
N VAL A 143 -13.88 11.20 -5.10
CA VAL A 143 -15.16 10.92 -4.41
C VAL A 143 -15.77 12.19 -3.82
N LYS A 144 -14.97 13.03 -3.17
CA LYS A 144 -15.42 14.31 -2.62
C LYS A 144 -15.99 15.22 -3.71
N TYR A 145 -15.27 15.43 -4.80
CA TYR A 145 -15.71 16.34 -5.86
C TYR A 145 -16.94 15.84 -6.60
N LEU A 146 -17.08 14.52 -6.79
CA LEU A 146 -18.30 13.93 -7.35
C LEU A 146 -19.50 14.04 -6.40
N HIS A 147 -19.26 13.98 -5.09
CA HIS A 147 -20.30 14.21 -4.09
C HIS A 147 -20.75 15.68 -4.08
N ASP A 148 -19.80 16.62 -4.21
CA ASP A 148 -20.06 18.05 -4.13
C ASP A 148 -20.67 18.62 -5.43
N ASP A 149 -20.54 17.94 -6.58
CA ASP A 149 -21.20 18.29 -7.85
C ASP A 149 -22.05 17.12 -8.43
N PRO A 150 -23.33 17.03 -8.03
CA PRO A 150 -24.23 15.99 -8.50
C PRO A 150 -24.46 15.98 -10.02
N LYS A 151 -24.30 17.11 -10.72
CA LYS A 151 -24.51 17.16 -12.18
C LYS A 151 -23.42 16.39 -12.89
N VAL A 152 -22.15 16.60 -12.50
CA VAL A 152 -21.02 15.84 -13.03
C VAL A 152 -21.17 14.35 -12.72
N LEU A 153 -21.64 14.00 -11.52
CA LEU A 153 -21.91 12.60 -11.16
C LEU A 153 -23.02 11.97 -12.02
N GLU A 154 -24.08 12.71 -12.33
CA GLU A 154 -25.14 12.25 -13.25
C GLU A 154 -24.62 12.04 -14.67
N GLU A 155 -23.83 12.98 -15.20
CA GLU A 155 -23.20 12.84 -16.52
C GLU A 155 -22.29 11.61 -16.62
N LEU A 156 -21.48 11.34 -15.58
CA LEU A 156 -20.60 10.16 -15.54
C LEU A 156 -21.32 8.81 -15.40
N ARG A 157 -22.60 8.82 -14.99
CA ARG A 157 -23.41 7.60 -14.88
C ARG A 157 -24.09 7.21 -16.19
N VAL A 158 -24.08 8.09 -17.19
CA VAL A 158 -24.65 7.78 -18.51
C VAL A 158 -23.72 6.80 -19.23
N PRO A 159 -24.23 5.65 -19.72
CA PRO A 159 -23.43 4.56 -20.29
C PRO A 159 -22.77 4.88 -21.65
#